data_AF-A0A2D6E0U3-F1
#
_entry.id   AF-A0A2D6E0U3-F1
#
_cell.length_a   1.000
_cell.length_b   1.000
_cell.length_c   1.000
_cell.angle_alpha   90.00
_cell.angle_beta   90.00
_cell.angle_gamma   90.00
#
_symmetry.space_group_name_H-M   'P 1'
#
loop_
_entity.id
_entity.type
_entity.pdbx_description
1 polymer ?
#
loop_
_entity_poly.entity_id
_entity_poly.type
_entity_poly.pdbx_seq_one_letter_code
_entity_poly.pdbx_strand_id
1 'polypeptide(L)'
;MANWKSITKKIKSAPVAQKAMKKKIKKVFDREKGLLIQNFLKHPVTKEIKAGPMAPNESGTLGGYGNLFTFIGFSEEADPIRDVLHLLTFITKLKKVSATTKPRDIKFNISISVPSNSDFTLSAPLPWEGGKSWVLGIERGISGFGAYMYDKMYVAGSRSGRGFQAKKPGVGTKS
;
A
#
# COMPACT_ATOMS: atom_id res chain seq x y z
N MET A 1 -50.85 -10.93 -16.03
CA MET A 1 -49.66 -10.97 -15.13
C MET A 1 -48.44 -10.48 -15.88
N ALA A 2 -47.61 -9.61 -15.30
CA ALA A 2 -46.41 -9.11 -15.96
C ALA A 2 -45.30 -10.17 -16.06
N ASN A 3 -44.72 -10.38 -17.25
CA ASN A 3 -43.63 -11.32 -17.47
C ASN A 3 -42.27 -10.72 -17.06
N TRP A 4 -42.00 -10.79 -15.77
CA TRP A 4 -40.85 -10.12 -15.15
C TRP A 4 -39.50 -10.68 -15.61
N LYS A 5 -39.43 -11.98 -15.91
CA LYS A 5 -38.22 -12.64 -16.43
C LYS A 5 -37.83 -12.10 -17.82
N SER A 6 -38.80 -11.81 -18.68
CA SER A 6 -38.56 -11.21 -19.99
C SER A 6 -38.12 -9.75 -19.88
N ILE A 7 -38.74 -9.00 -18.95
CA ILE A 7 -38.41 -7.58 -18.69
C ILE A 7 -36.97 -7.45 -18.18
N THR A 8 -36.56 -8.22 -17.17
CA THR A 8 -35.18 -8.15 -16.63
C THR A 8 -34.14 -8.58 -17.66
N LYS A 9 -34.46 -9.54 -18.53
CA LYS A 9 -33.58 -9.95 -19.64
C LYS A 9 -33.37 -8.82 -20.65
N LYS A 10 -34.44 -8.12 -21.05
CA LYS A 10 -34.36 -6.96 -21.98
C LYS A 10 -33.58 -5.80 -21.38
N ILE A 11 -33.79 -5.49 -20.10
CA ILE A 11 -33.05 -4.43 -19.40
C ILE A 11 -31.56 -4.78 -19.32
N LYS A 12 -31.22 -6.03 -19.00
CA LYS A 12 -29.82 -6.50 -18.97
C LYS A 12 -29.12 -6.35 -20.32
N SER A 13 -29.81 -6.62 -21.43
CA SER A 13 -29.22 -6.56 -22.78
C SER A 13 -29.26 -5.16 -23.41
N ALA A 14 -30.01 -4.22 -22.86
CA ALA A 14 -30.14 -2.88 -23.42
C ALA A 14 -28.81 -2.09 -23.34
N PRO A 15 -28.27 -1.60 -24.47
CA PRO A 15 -26.99 -0.87 -24.48
C PRO A 15 -26.99 0.37 -23.59
N VAL A 16 -28.11 1.11 -23.56
CA VAL A 16 -28.29 2.30 -22.72
C VAL A 16 -28.20 1.95 -21.24
N ALA A 17 -28.90 0.89 -20.81
CA ALA A 17 -28.87 0.41 -19.44
C ALA A 17 -27.45 -0.06 -19.05
N GLN A 18 -26.78 -0.84 -19.91
CA GLN A 18 -25.41 -1.27 -19.68
C GLN A 18 -24.43 -0.09 -19.57
N LYS A 19 -24.56 0.93 -20.42
CA LYS A 19 -23.71 2.12 -20.40
C LYS A 19 -23.91 2.93 -19.13
N ALA A 20 -25.17 3.21 -18.76
CA ALA A 20 -25.49 3.94 -17.54
C ALA A 20 -24.95 3.20 -16.29
N MET A 21 -25.10 1.88 -16.30
CA MET A 21 -24.71 1.01 -15.21
C MET A 21 -23.18 0.89 -15.05
N LYS A 22 -22.45 0.68 -16.16
CA LYS A 22 -20.98 0.75 -16.18
C LYS A 22 -20.46 2.11 -15.73
N LYS A 23 -21.10 3.21 -16.15
CA LYS A 23 -20.74 4.57 -15.72
C LYS A 23 -20.91 4.74 -14.21
N LYS A 24 -22.00 4.25 -13.62
CA LYS A 24 -22.24 4.33 -12.17
C LYS A 24 -21.21 3.52 -11.39
N ILE A 25 -20.92 2.28 -11.81
CA ILE A 25 -19.88 1.45 -11.16
C ILE A 25 -18.52 2.13 -11.27
N LYS A 26 -18.14 2.59 -12.46
CA LYS A 26 -16.85 3.24 -12.66
C LYS A 26 -16.70 4.46 -11.76
N LYS A 27 -17.75 5.29 -11.64
CA LYS A 27 -17.73 6.46 -10.74
C LYS A 27 -17.50 6.07 -9.28
N VAL A 28 -18.15 5.00 -8.80
CA VAL A 28 -17.94 4.52 -7.43
C VAL A 28 -16.53 3.96 -7.28
N PHE A 29 -16.09 3.11 -8.20
CA PHE A 29 -14.74 2.53 -8.18
C PHE A 29 -13.65 3.60 -8.17
N ASP A 30 -13.73 4.60 -9.06
CA ASP A 30 -12.74 5.68 -9.13
C ASP A 30 -12.71 6.50 -7.83
N ARG A 31 -13.88 6.72 -7.21
CA ARG A 31 -13.98 7.38 -5.90
C ARG A 31 -13.27 6.58 -4.81
N GLU A 32 -13.60 5.29 -4.67
CA GLU A 32 -12.99 4.43 -3.64
C GLU A 32 -11.49 4.26 -3.86
N LYS A 33 -11.04 4.15 -5.11
CA LYS A 33 -9.61 4.12 -5.46
C LYS A 33 -8.92 5.44 -5.09
N GLY A 34 -9.59 6.57 -5.32
CA GLY A 34 -9.09 7.87 -4.89
C GLY A 34 -8.92 7.95 -3.37
N LEU A 35 -9.90 7.45 -2.60
CA LEU A 35 -9.83 7.38 -1.15
C LEU A 35 -8.70 6.46 -0.66
N LEU A 36 -8.52 5.30 -1.29
CA LEU A 36 -7.40 4.40 -1.01
C LEU A 36 -6.04 5.11 -1.14
N ILE A 37 -5.83 5.80 -2.27
CA ILE A 37 -4.59 6.55 -2.53
C ILE A 37 -4.41 7.70 -1.54
N GLN A 38 -5.49 8.44 -1.25
CA GLN A 38 -5.44 9.53 -0.27
C GLN A 38 -5.11 9.03 1.13
N ASN A 39 -5.72 7.92 1.57
CA ASN A 39 -5.46 7.33 2.87
C ASN A 39 -4.00 6.86 2.97
N PHE A 40 -3.48 6.24 1.91
CA PHE A 40 -2.07 5.86 1.82
C PHE A 40 -1.16 7.08 1.99
N LEU A 41 -1.39 8.17 1.25
CA LEU A 41 -0.55 9.38 1.33
C LEU A 41 -0.68 10.15 2.64
N LYS A 42 -1.84 10.06 3.31
CA LYS A 42 -2.09 10.71 4.60
C LYS A 42 -1.57 9.90 5.79
N HIS A 43 -1.27 8.63 5.59
CA HIS A 43 -0.83 7.74 6.66
C HIS A 43 0.48 8.24 7.30
N PRO A 44 0.60 8.25 8.64
CA PRO A 44 1.81 8.74 9.32
C PRO A 44 3.10 8.07 8.84
N VAL A 45 3.07 6.75 8.63
CA VAL A 45 4.23 6.01 8.09
C VAL A 45 4.62 6.49 6.70
N THR A 46 3.66 6.77 5.82
CA THR A 46 3.94 7.26 4.48
C THR A 46 4.56 8.64 4.52
N LYS A 47 4.07 9.52 5.40
CA LYS A 47 4.64 10.85 5.60
C LYS A 47 6.06 10.79 6.14
N GLU A 48 6.30 9.98 7.16
CA GLU A 48 7.61 9.80 7.78
C GLU A 48 8.64 9.27 6.77
N ILE A 49 8.30 8.22 6.01
CA ILE A 49 9.20 7.68 4.99
C ILE A 49 9.41 8.69 3.85
N LYS A 50 8.35 9.39 3.41
CA LYS A 50 8.46 10.40 2.34
C LYS A 50 9.32 11.60 2.75
N ALA A 51 9.31 11.98 4.01
CA ALA A 51 10.11 13.09 4.53
C ALA A 51 11.60 12.73 4.68
N GLY A 52 11.97 11.46 4.46
CA GLY A 52 13.34 11.01 4.32
C GLY A 52 14.09 10.88 5.65
N PRO A 53 15.44 10.81 5.61
CA PRO A 53 16.24 10.44 6.77
C PRO A 53 16.30 11.50 7.88
N MET A 54 15.91 12.75 7.58
CA MET A 54 15.85 13.85 8.55
C MET A 54 14.49 14.00 9.23
N ALA A 55 13.49 13.21 8.81
CA ALA A 55 12.14 13.31 9.34
C ALA A 55 12.09 12.93 10.84
N PRO A 56 11.20 13.55 11.62
CA PRO A 56 10.87 13.05 12.95
C PRO A 56 10.08 11.73 12.84
N ASN A 57 10.05 10.96 13.93
CA ASN A 57 9.21 9.76 14.03
C ASN A 57 7.74 10.14 14.19
N GLU A 58 7.04 10.43 13.09
CA GLU A 58 5.62 10.76 13.11
C GLU A 58 4.72 9.55 13.40
N SER A 59 5.17 8.33 13.05
CA SER A 59 4.37 7.12 13.21
C SER A 59 4.39 6.52 14.61
N GLY A 60 5.30 6.95 15.49
CA GLY A 60 5.52 6.38 16.82
C GLY A 60 6.15 4.98 16.83
N THR A 61 6.56 4.46 15.67
CA THR A 61 6.95 3.04 15.51
C THR A 61 8.27 2.65 16.18
N LEU A 62 9.11 3.63 16.55
CA LEU A 62 10.44 3.40 17.15
C LEU A 62 10.59 4.02 18.54
N GLY A 63 9.49 4.33 19.22
CA GLY A 63 9.52 4.89 20.58
C GLY A 63 10.25 6.23 20.71
N GLY A 64 10.36 6.99 19.61
CA GLY A 64 11.03 8.31 19.57
C GLY A 64 12.52 8.29 19.20
N TYR A 65 13.11 7.12 18.90
CA TYR A 65 14.52 7.01 18.48
C TYR A 65 14.62 6.86 16.95
N GLY A 66 15.30 7.80 16.28
CA GLY A 66 15.44 7.81 14.82
C GLY A 66 14.12 7.93 14.06
N ASN A 67 14.06 7.35 12.86
CA ASN A 67 12.83 7.27 12.04
C ASN A 67 12.80 5.99 11.19
N LEU A 68 11.63 5.64 10.67
CA LEU A 68 11.40 4.45 9.84
C LEU A 68 12.27 4.43 8.60
N PHE A 69 12.52 5.58 7.97
CA PHE A 69 13.33 5.64 6.75
C PHE A 69 14.75 5.12 6.99
N THR A 70 15.37 5.61 8.06
CA THR A 70 16.74 5.24 8.46
C THR A 70 16.79 3.86 9.10
N PHE A 71 15.73 3.46 9.83
CA PHE A 71 15.62 2.12 10.43
C PHE A 71 15.48 1.02 9.38
N ILE A 72 14.62 1.22 8.37
CA ILE A 72 14.49 0.28 7.25
C ILE A 72 15.77 0.27 6.41
N GLY A 73 16.52 1.37 6.40
CA GLY A 73 17.83 1.46 5.74
C GLY A 73 17.73 1.80 4.26
N PHE A 74 16.76 2.64 3.89
CA PHE A 74 16.68 3.21 2.55
C PHE A 74 17.90 4.11 2.26
N SER A 75 18.29 4.23 0.98
CA SER A 75 19.28 5.23 0.60
C SER A 75 18.71 6.64 0.71
N GLU A 76 19.52 7.66 0.99
CA GLU A 76 19.04 9.06 1.15
C GLU A 76 18.18 9.54 -0.03
N GLU A 77 18.53 9.15 -1.26
CA GLU A 77 17.82 9.53 -2.49
C GLU A 77 16.68 8.57 -2.89
N ALA A 78 16.35 7.58 -2.06
CA ALA A 78 15.28 6.64 -2.38
C ALA A 78 13.89 7.26 -2.18
N ASP A 79 12.97 6.97 -3.10
CA ASP A 79 11.53 7.23 -2.94
C ASP A 79 10.74 5.91 -2.90
N PRO A 80 10.82 5.15 -1.80
CA PRO A 80 10.11 3.87 -1.66
C PRO A 80 8.58 4.04 -1.64
N ILE A 81 8.08 5.25 -1.38
CA ILE A 81 6.65 5.56 -1.42
C ILE A 81 6.14 5.53 -2.84
N ARG A 82 6.93 5.99 -3.81
CA ARG A 82 6.58 5.95 -5.23
C ARG A 82 6.26 4.54 -5.71
N ASP A 83 7.03 3.53 -5.31
CA ASP A 83 6.83 2.15 -5.76
C ASP A 83 5.48 1.59 -5.29
N VAL A 84 5.14 1.81 -4.02
CA VAL A 84 3.85 1.42 -3.45
C VAL A 84 2.71 2.22 -4.07
N LEU A 85 2.89 3.53 -4.29
CA LEU A 85 1.91 4.39 -4.94
C LEU A 85 1.63 3.93 -6.38
N HIS A 86 2.67 3.58 -7.12
CA HIS A 86 2.56 3.00 -8.46
C HIS A 86 1.76 1.68 -8.41
N LEU A 87 2.04 0.81 -7.44
CA LEU A 87 1.33 -0.45 -7.27
C LEU A 87 -0.17 -0.24 -7.05
N LEU A 88 -0.53 0.61 -6.08
CA LEU A 88 -1.92 0.96 -5.77
C LEU A 88 -2.62 1.64 -6.95
N THR A 89 -1.89 2.44 -7.73
CA THR A 89 -2.44 3.18 -8.87
C THR A 89 -2.65 2.30 -10.10
N PHE A 90 -1.72 1.40 -10.44
CA PHE A 90 -1.77 0.68 -11.71
C PHE A 90 -2.33 -0.74 -11.59
N ILE A 91 -2.14 -1.42 -10.46
CA ILE A 91 -2.73 -2.74 -10.25
C ILE A 91 -4.18 -2.63 -9.83
N THR A 92 -4.57 -1.62 -9.04
CA THR A 92 -5.96 -1.43 -8.63
C THR A 92 -6.81 -0.95 -9.81
N LYS A 93 -7.50 -1.89 -10.49
CA LYS A 93 -8.30 -1.58 -11.68
C LYS A 93 -9.57 -2.39 -11.77
N LEU A 94 -10.59 -1.78 -12.35
CA LEU A 94 -11.83 -2.46 -12.68
C LEU A 94 -11.60 -3.37 -13.90
N LYS A 95 -11.73 -4.70 -13.71
CA LYS A 95 -11.50 -5.69 -14.78
C LYS A 95 -12.76 -5.94 -15.58
N LYS A 96 -13.83 -6.39 -14.92
CA LYS A 96 -15.06 -6.81 -15.60
C LYS A 96 -16.28 -6.38 -14.82
N VAL A 97 -17.27 -5.89 -15.55
CA VAL A 97 -18.62 -5.65 -15.03
C VAL A 97 -19.57 -6.50 -15.84
N SER A 98 -20.28 -7.40 -15.17
CA SER A 98 -21.32 -8.22 -15.78
C SER A 98 -22.59 -8.19 -14.94
N ALA A 99 -23.69 -8.59 -15.57
CA ALA A 99 -25.00 -8.65 -14.94
C ALA A 99 -25.58 -10.06 -15.12
N THR A 100 -26.21 -10.59 -14.08
CA THR A 100 -27.01 -11.81 -14.10
C THR A 100 -28.44 -11.48 -13.71
N THR A 101 -29.40 -12.06 -14.43
CA THR A 101 -30.83 -11.81 -14.22
C THR A 101 -31.38 -12.81 -13.21
N LYS A 102 -32.13 -12.30 -12.24
CA LYS A 102 -33.06 -13.03 -11.40
C LYS A 102 -34.50 -12.72 -11.86
N PRO A 103 -35.52 -13.50 -11.46
CA PRO A 103 -36.90 -13.29 -11.89
C PRO A 103 -37.42 -11.88 -11.65
N ARG A 104 -37.02 -11.24 -10.54
CA ARG A 104 -37.41 -9.88 -10.18
C ARG A 104 -36.28 -8.86 -10.04
N ASP A 105 -35.04 -9.28 -10.32
CA ASP A 105 -33.86 -8.49 -10.00
C ASP A 105 -32.74 -8.66 -11.03
N ILE A 106 -31.78 -7.74 -11.00
CA ILE A 106 -30.53 -7.86 -11.74
C ILE A 106 -29.38 -7.84 -10.73
N LYS A 107 -28.65 -8.96 -10.62
CA LYS A 107 -27.42 -9.05 -9.84
C LYS A 107 -26.25 -8.57 -10.69
N PHE A 108 -25.39 -7.77 -10.10
CA PHE A 108 -24.19 -7.30 -10.76
C PHE A 108 -22.96 -8.00 -10.19
N ASN A 109 -22.09 -8.46 -11.07
CA ASN A 109 -20.82 -9.07 -10.71
C ASN A 109 -19.71 -8.13 -11.19
N ILE A 110 -18.95 -7.64 -10.22
CA ILE A 110 -17.86 -6.69 -10.42
C ILE A 110 -16.58 -7.44 -10.10
N SER A 111 -15.70 -7.54 -11.08
CA SER A 111 -14.36 -8.07 -10.90
C SER A 111 -13.40 -6.90 -10.85
N ILE A 112 -12.69 -6.78 -9.74
CA ILE A 112 -11.62 -5.80 -9.52
C ILE A 112 -10.29 -6.55 -9.41
N SER A 113 -9.23 -5.87 -9.81
CA SER A 113 -7.85 -6.27 -9.50
C SER A 113 -7.38 -5.40 -8.36
N VAL A 114 -6.67 -5.98 -7.41
CA VAL A 114 -6.00 -5.30 -6.29
C VAL A 114 -4.63 -5.93 -6.10
N PRO A 115 -3.64 -5.21 -5.55
CA PRO A 115 -2.33 -5.79 -5.23
C PRO A 115 -2.45 -6.96 -4.25
N SER A 116 -1.64 -7.98 -4.49
CA SER A 116 -1.43 -9.13 -3.63
C SER A 116 -0.20 -8.94 -2.72
N ASN A 117 -0.02 -9.80 -1.73
CA ASN A 117 1.18 -9.78 -0.89
C ASN A 117 2.46 -9.95 -1.70
N SER A 118 2.45 -10.78 -2.76
CA SER A 118 3.60 -10.95 -3.65
C SER A 118 3.91 -9.68 -4.44
N ASP A 119 2.89 -8.92 -4.83
CA ASP A 119 3.09 -7.63 -5.50
C ASP A 119 3.85 -6.66 -4.59
N PHE A 120 3.53 -6.63 -3.29
CA PHE A 120 4.27 -5.83 -2.30
C PHE A 120 5.68 -6.37 -2.03
N THR A 121 5.88 -7.68 -2.00
CA THR A 121 7.22 -8.27 -1.86
C THR A 121 8.14 -7.91 -3.01
N LEU A 122 7.62 -7.81 -4.23
CA LEU A 122 8.40 -7.46 -5.41
C LEU A 122 8.64 -5.95 -5.54
N SER A 123 7.63 -5.13 -5.26
CA SER A 123 7.73 -3.67 -5.46
C SER A 123 8.23 -2.89 -4.24
N ALA A 124 8.15 -3.46 -3.05
CA ALA A 124 8.55 -2.79 -1.81
C ALA A 124 9.48 -3.68 -0.96
N PRO A 125 10.61 -4.16 -1.52
CA PRO A 125 11.49 -5.08 -0.82
C PRO A 125 12.21 -4.41 0.37
N LEU A 126 12.55 -5.20 1.38
CA LEU A 126 13.47 -4.76 2.44
C LEU A 126 14.89 -4.64 1.88
N PRO A 127 15.62 -3.53 2.14
CA PRO A 127 16.93 -3.31 1.54
C PRO A 127 18.03 -4.30 1.98
N TRP A 128 17.85 -4.99 3.10
CA TRP A 128 18.83 -5.88 3.73
C TRP A 128 18.31 -7.30 3.99
N GLU A 129 17.03 -7.56 3.72
CA GLU A 129 16.42 -8.87 3.90
C GLU A 129 15.64 -9.27 2.63
N GLY A 130 16.31 -10.03 1.77
CA GLY A 130 15.73 -10.48 0.51
C GLY A 130 14.45 -11.29 0.69
N GLY A 131 13.47 -11.08 -0.20
CA GLY A 131 12.19 -11.81 -0.19
C GLY A 131 11.17 -11.32 0.84
N LYS A 132 11.47 -10.27 1.60
CA LYS A 132 10.51 -9.61 2.50
C LYS A 132 10.16 -8.20 2.01
N SER A 133 8.98 -7.72 2.41
CA SER A 133 8.49 -6.38 2.09
C SER A 133 8.49 -5.48 3.32
N TRP A 134 8.93 -4.24 3.18
CA TRP A 134 8.84 -3.26 4.27
C TRP A 134 7.38 -2.88 4.58
N VAL A 135 6.50 -2.90 3.58
CA VAL A 135 5.05 -2.66 3.76
C VAL A 135 4.43 -3.74 4.63
N LEU A 136 4.71 -5.01 4.33
CA LEU A 136 4.23 -6.13 5.15
C LEU A 136 4.92 -6.18 6.51
N GLY A 137 6.18 -5.74 6.58
CA GLY A 137 6.97 -5.66 7.80
C GLY A 137 6.38 -4.67 8.81
N ILE A 138 5.85 -3.53 8.37
CA ILE A 138 5.21 -2.57 9.28
C ILE A 138 4.02 -3.20 10.01
N GLU A 139 3.23 -4.05 9.34
CA GLU A 139 2.07 -4.71 9.95
C GLU A 139 2.44 -5.89 10.85
N ARG A 140 3.50 -6.62 10.49
CA ARG A 140 3.87 -7.89 11.15
C ARG A 140 5.03 -7.76 12.14
N GLY A 141 5.69 -6.60 12.15
CA GLY A 141 6.96 -6.37 12.83
C GLY A 141 8.15 -6.53 11.88
N ILE A 142 9.14 -5.65 12.04
CA ILE A 142 10.44 -5.71 11.38
C ILE A 142 11.49 -6.05 12.43
N SER A 143 12.24 -7.12 12.22
CA SER A 143 13.35 -7.52 13.09
C SER A 143 14.49 -6.51 13.06
N GLY A 144 15.31 -6.46 14.12
CA GLY A 144 16.53 -5.64 14.13
C GLY A 144 16.44 -4.33 14.91
N PHE A 145 15.31 -4.02 15.55
CA PHE A 145 15.17 -2.84 16.40
C PHE A 145 16.25 -2.76 17.51
N GLY A 146 16.55 -3.88 18.19
CA GLY A 146 17.57 -3.92 19.24
C GLY A 146 19.02 -3.75 18.76
N ALA A 147 19.26 -3.75 17.45
CA ALA A 147 20.57 -3.53 16.84
C ALA A 147 20.64 -2.24 16.01
N TYR A 148 19.57 -1.44 16.01
CA TYR A 148 19.49 -0.19 15.29
C TYR A 148 20.14 0.95 16.10
N MET A 149 21.05 1.66 15.46
CA MET A 149 21.67 2.87 15.97
C MET A 149 21.35 4.02 15.02
N TYR A 150 20.98 5.15 15.60
CA TYR A 150 20.67 6.40 14.91
C TYR A 150 21.57 7.52 15.43
N ASP A 151 22.16 8.26 14.50
CA ASP A 151 22.84 9.53 14.78
C ASP A 151 22.17 10.66 13.99
N LYS A 152 22.11 11.84 14.59
CA LYS A 152 21.62 13.05 13.92
C LYS A 152 22.65 13.58 12.91
N MET A 153 23.93 13.31 13.15
CA MET A 153 25.03 13.63 12.25
C MET A 153 25.20 12.57 11.17
N TYR A 154 25.91 12.92 10.09
CA TYR A 154 26.21 11.96 9.02
C TYR A 154 27.12 10.84 9.53
N VAL A 155 26.73 9.59 9.32
CA VAL A 155 27.48 8.39 9.69
C VAL A 155 28.12 7.77 8.44
N ALA A 156 29.45 7.82 8.38
CA ALA A 156 30.20 7.20 7.30
C ALA A 156 29.90 5.70 7.21
N GLY A 157 29.51 5.23 6.02
CA GLY A 157 29.08 3.83 5.79
C GLY A 157 27.59 3.55 6.04
N SER A 158 26.80 4.55 6.46
CA SER A 158 25.34 4.43 6.50
C SER A 158 24.74 4.59 5.10
N ARG A 159 23.81 3.71 4.74
CA ARG A 159 23.04 3.83 3.48
C ARG A 159 22.13 5.06 3.49
N SER A 160 21.53 5.34 4.64
CA SER A 160 20.60 6.45 4.86
C SER A 160 21.29 7.71 5.39
N GLY A 161 22.64 7.68 5.47
CA GLY A 161 23.47 8.72 6.08
C GLY A 161 23.34 8.86 7.60
N ARG A 162 22.38 8.23 8.26
CA ARG A 162 22.09 8.44 9.71
C ARG A 162 21.80 7.17 10.52
N GLY A 163 21.36 6.10 9.87
CA GLY A 163 21.04 4.83 10.53
C GLY A 163 22.03 3.73 10.22
N PHE A 164 22.41 2.93 11.22
CA PHE A 164 23.18 1.71 11.02
C PHE A 164 22.56 0.55 11.82
N GLN A 165 22.54 -0.65 11.25
CA GLN A 165 22.14 -1.87 11.96
C GLN A 165 23.37 -2.74 12.19
N ALA A 166 23.70 -3.01 13.45
CA ALA A 166 24.81 -3.88 13.81
C ALA A 166 24.48 -5.36 13.50
N LYS A 167 25.47 -6.13 13.01
CA LYS A 167 25.32 -7.57 12.75
C LYS A 167 25.00 -8.40 14.00
N LYS A 168 25.25 -7.86 15.20
CA LYS A 168 24.89 -8.43 16.50
C LYS A 168 24.30 -7.32 17.37
N PRO A 169 23.20 -7.55 18.11
CA PRO A 169 22.75 -6.58 19.10
C PRO A 169 23.86 -6.36 20.12
N GLY A 170 24.17 -5.10 20.41
CA GLY A 170 25.13 -4.77 21.46
C GLY A 170 24.61 -5.29 22.79
N VAL A 171 25.28 -6.29 23.36
CA VAL A 171 25.14 -6.58 24.78
C VAL A 171 25.64 -5.33 25.49
N GLY A 172 24.74 -4.55 26.07
CA GLY A 172 25.10 -3.40 26.88
C GLY A 172 25.96 -3.88 28.04
N THR A 173 27.28 -3.78 27.91
CA THR A 173 28.16 -3.85 29.06
C THR A 173 27.97 -2.56 29.84
N LYS A 174 27.13 -2.61 30.88
CA LYS A 174 27.29 -1.69 32.01
C LYS A 174 28.60 -2.08 32.69
N SER A 175 29.64 -1.28 32.53
CA SER A 175 30.77 -1.06 33.46
C SER A 175 31.65 0.01 32.86
#